data_AF-A0A2V7F2X1-F1
#
_entry.id   AF-A0A2V7F2X1-F1
#
_cell.length_a   1.000
_cell.length_b   1.000
_cell.length_c   1.000
_cell.angle_alpha   90.00
_cell.angle_beta   90.00
_cell.angle_gamma   90.00
#
_symmetry.space_group_name_H-M   'P 1'
#
loop_
_entity.id
_entity.type
_entity.pdbx_description
1 polymer ?
#
loop_
_entity_poly.entity_id
_entity_poly.type
_entity_poly.pdbx_seq_one_letter_code
_entity_poly.pdbx_strand_id
1 'polypeptide(L)'
;MEWLLAEEVIFFLAALTASGLLLIGTLKRIRPPVRRGRPSTRLLSAPEDRAPSPPQDRAALALRLGQTLLDRALQDSDPTSERRRRLIYRAIACLNRGIEAAPDDESLRKTLTAAHATLWSTHQQIGLPRLAREMLWRPTGLAPAPPTRPKTDAAARP
;
A
#
# COMPACT_ATOMS: atom_id res chain seq x y z
N MET A 1 -37.99 3.71 -19.59
CA MET A 1 -37.07 3.44 -18.47
C MET A 1 -35.68 2.98 -18.90
N GLU A 2 -35.42 2.62 -20.17
CA GLU A 2 -34.08 2.17 -20.60
C GLU A 2 -33.09 3.31 -20.92
N TRP A 3 -33.58 4.52 -21.18
CA TRP A 3 -32.75 5.68 -21.52
C TRP A 3 -31.98 6.25 -20.31
N LEU A 4 -32.54 6.19 -19.10
CA LEU A 4 -31.87 6.61 -17.86
C LEU A 4 -30.67 5.70 -17.51
N LEU A 5 -30.79 4.39 -17.79
CA LEU A 5 -29.71 3.42 -17.61
C LEU A 5 -28.53 3.69 -18.56
N ALA A 6 -28.81 4.05 -19.82
CA ALA A 6 -27.76 4.35 -20.79
C ALA A 6 -26.97 5.61 -20.40
N GLU A 7 -27.66 6.64 -19.91
CA GLU A 7 -27.04 7.90 -19.49
C GLU A 7 -26.18 7.73 -18.23
N GLU A 8 -26.66 6.96 -17.25
CA GLU A 8 -25.86 6.58 -16.07
C GLU A 8 -24.62 5.77 -16.47
N VAL A 9 -24.75 4.79 -17.37
CA VAL A 9 -23.63 3.98 -17.85
C VAL A 9 -22.59 4.85 -18.57
N ILE A 10 -23.03 5.81 -19.41
CA ILE A 10 -22.14 6.75 -20.08
C ILE A 10 -21.43 7.64 -19.04
N PHE A 11 -22.14 8.12 -18.03
CA PHE A 11 -21.56 8.93 -16.96
C PHE A 11 -20.52 8.13 -16.16
N PHE A 12 -20.81 6.86 -15.84
CA PHE A 12 -19.85 5.97 -15.19
C PHE A 12 -18.62 5.70 -16.06
N LEU A 13 -18.80 5.48 -17.36
CA LEU A 13 -17.68 5.26 -18.29
C LEU A 13 -16.80 6.51 -18.42
N ALA A 14 -17.43 7.69 -18.49
CA ALA A 14 -16.75 8.98 -18.56
C ALA A 14 -15.99 9.29 -17.25
N ALA A 15 -16.62 9.03 -16.10
CA ALA A 15 -15.99 9.19 -14.79
C ALA A 15 -14.81 8.22 -14.61
N LEU A 16 -14.96 6.97 -15.06
CA LEU A 16 -13.92 5.96 -15.00
C LEU A 16 -12.72 6.33 -15.88
N THR A 17 -12.97 6.78 -17.10
CA THR A 17 -11.91 7.21 -18.04
C THR A 17 -11.22 8.48 -17.56
N ALA A 18 -11.95 9.47 -17.05
CA ALA A 18 -11.37 10.67 -16.46
C ALA A 18 -10.51 10.33 -15.23
N SER A 19 -10.99 9.44 -14.35
CA SER A 19 -10.24 8.96 -13.19
C SER A 19 -8.97 8.19 -13.60
N GLY A 20 -9.06 7.35 -14.63
CA GLY A 20 -7.91 6.62 -15.19
C GLY A 20 -6.85 7.56 -15.77
N LEU A 21 -7.26 8.58 -16.53
CA LEU A 21 -6.35 9.59 -17.10
C LEU A 21 -5.70 10.46 -16.00
N LEU A 22 -6.45 10.79 -14.94
CA LEU A 22 -5.93 11.51 -13.79
C LEU A 22 -4.88 10.68 -13.03
N LEU A 23 -5.14 9.39 -12.84
CA LEU A 23 -4.18 8.43 -12.25
C LEU A 23 -2.90 8.31 -13.09
N ILE A 24 -3.03 8.17 -14.42
CA ILE A 24 -1.87 8.08 -15.32
C ILE A 24 -1.09 9.41 -15.33
N GLY A 25 -1.77 10.55 -15.38
CA GLY A 25 -1.15 11.88 -15.35
C GLY A 25 -0.41 12.16 -14.03
N THR A 26 -1.01 11.77 -12.89
CA THR A 26 -0.36 11.91 -11.57
C THR A 26 0.82 10.96 -11.41
N LEU A 27 0.71 9.72 -11.88
CA LEU A 27 1.84 8.76 -11.93
C LEU A 27 3.00 9.28 -12.79
N LYS A 28 2.71 9.94 -13.93
CA LYS A 28 3.75 10.57 -14.77
C LYS A 28 4.43 11.75 -14.07
N ARG A 29 3.70 12.48 -13.21
CA ARG A 29 4.21 13.63 -12.45
C ARG A 29 5.04 13.23 -11.22
N ILE A 30 4.75 12.07 -10.62
CA ILE A 30 5.45 11.53 -9.45
C ILE A 30 6.61 10.61 -9.88
N ARG A 31 6.68 10.22 -11.17
CA ARG A 31 7.77 9.37 -11.68
C ARG A 31 9.10 10.09 -11.46
N PRO A 32 10.01 9.54 -10.63
CA PRO A 32 11.34 10.12 -10.50
C PRO A 32 12.00 10.07 -11.89
N PRO A 33 12.80 11.09 -12.26
CA PRO A 33 13.56 11.01 -13.49
C PRO A 33 14.37 9.73 -13.44
N VAL A 34 14.16 8.85 -14.41
CA VAL A 34 15.04 7.70 -14.63
C VAL A 34 16.42 8.27 -14.83
N ARG A 35 17.28 8.21 -13.81
CA ARG A 35 18.70 8.53 -13.92
C ARG A 35 19.28 7.54 -14.92
N ARG A 36 19.31 7.93 -16.19
CA ARG A 36 20.24 7.35 -17.15
C ARG A 36 21.63 7.51 -16.54
N GLY A 37 22.32 6.37 -16.44
CA GLY A 37 23.52 6.18 -15.66
C GLY A 37 24.52 7.31 -15.87
N ARG A 38 24.94 7.92 -14.77
CA ARG A 38 26.26 8.54 -14.70
C ARG A 38 27.24 7.36 -14.73
N PRO A 39 28.15 7.24 -15.71
CA PRO A 39 29.22 6.27 -15.59
C PRO A 39 30.09 6.76 -14.44
N SER A 40 29.87 6.18 -13.26
CA SER A 40 30.80 6.31 -12.17
C SER A 40 32.00 5.48 -12.60
N THR A 41 33.01 6.13 -13.17
CA THR A 41 34.38 5.62 -13.27
C THR A 41 34.92 5.42 -11.87
N ARG A 42 34.40 4.39 -11.20
CA ARG A 42 35.04 3.75 -10.07
C ARG A 42 35.45 2.40 -10.65
N LEU A 43 36.73 2.35 -11.06
CA LEU A 43 37.46 1.12 -11.32
C LEU A 43 37.37 0.25 -10.06
N LEU A 44 36.26 -0.46 -9.92
CA LEU A 44 36.19 -1.69 -9.15
C LEU A 44 36.37 -2.76 -10.21
N SER A 45 37.47 -3.48 -10.08
CA SER A 45 37.84 -4.66 -10.85
C SER A 45 36.59 -5.38 -11.37
N ALA A 46 36.53 -5.62 -12.67
CA ALA A 46 35.46 -6.36 -13.30
C ALA A 46 35.20 -7.63 -12.46
N PRO A 47 33.94 -7.92 -12.07
CA PRO A 47 33.67 -9.17 -11.41
C PRO A 47 34.04 -10.25 -12.41
N GLU A 48 35.07 -11.02 -12.08
CA GLU A 48 35.37 -12.27 -12.75
C GLU A 48 34.07 -13.03 -12.99
N ASP A 49 34.07 -13.69 -14.14
CA ASP A 49 33.07 -14.54 -14.76
C ASP A 49 32.46 -15.55 -13.77
N ARG A 50 31.67 -15.06 -12.81
CA ARG A 50 30.93 -15.90 -11.87
C ARG A 50 29.82 -16.51 -12.69
N ALA A 51 30.02 -17.77 -13.04
CA ALA A 51 28.97 -18.65 -13.54
C ALA A 51 27.68 -18.39 -12.73
N PRO A 52 26.52 -18.27 -13.40
CA PRO A 52 25.27 -17.97 -12.73
C PRO A 52 25.04 -19.00 -11.62
N SER A 53 25.04 -18.55 -10.35
CA SER A 53 24.74 -19.45 -9.23
C SER A 53 23.42 -20.17 -9.50
N PRO A 54 23.34 -21.47 -9.16
CA PRO A 54 22.16 -22.27 -9.43
C PRO A 54 20.90 -21.63 -8.81
N PRO A 55 19.71 -21.87 -9.40
CA PRO A 55 18.46 -21.25 -8.96
C PRO A 55 18.19 -21.46 -7.45
N GLN A 56 18.58 -22.61 -6.90
CA GLN A 56 18.45 -22.92 -5.48
C GLN A 56 19.28 -22.00 -4.57
N ASP A 57 20.51 -21.67 -4.97
CA ASP A 57 21.34 -20.74 -4.20
C ASP A 57 20.78 -19.32 -4.25
N ARG A 58 20.18 -18.93 -5.38
CA ARG A 58 19.50 -17.63 -5.53
C ARG A 58 18.25 -17.55 -4.66
N ALA A 59 17.44 -18.60 -4.64
CA ALA A 59 16.26 -18.71 -3.79
C ALA A 59 16.62 -18.65 -2.30
N ALA A 60 17.63 -19.43 -1.88
CA ALA A 60 18.11 -19.43 -0.50
C ALA A 60 18.68 -18.06 -0.06
N LEU A 61 19.42 -17.39 -0.94
CA LEU A 61 19.91 -16.03 -0.70
C LEU A 61 18.77 -15.02 -0.62
N ALA A 62 17.79 -15.10 -1.53
CA ALA A 62 16.62 -14.24 -1.51
C ALA A 62 15.81 -14.40 -0.22
N LEU A 63 15.63 -15.64 0.25
CA LEU A 63 14.97 -15.95 1.51
C LEU A 63 15.72 -15.30 2.69
N ARG A 64 17.02 -15.56 2.84
CA ARG A 64 17.84 -15.02 3.94
C ARG A 64 17.84 -13.50 3.96
N LEU A 65 18.02 -12.87 2.79
CA LEU A 65 18.01 -11.41 2.67
C LEU A 65 16.62 -10.84 2.97
N GLY A 66 15.56 -11.47 2.46
CA GLY A 66 14.18 -11.08 2.72
C GLY A 66 13.84 -11.10 4.21
N GLN A 67 14.17 -12.20 4.90
CA GLN A 67 13.99 -12.34 6.35
C GLN A 67 14.77 -11.28 7.13
N THR A 68 16.06 -11.11 6.82
CA THR A 68 16.91 -10.12 7.49
C THR A 68 16.37 -8.69 7.35
N LEU A 69 15.87 -8.34 6.15
CA LEU A 69 15.27 -7.03 5.91
C LEU A 69 13.94 -6.86 6.67
N LEU A 70 13.14 -7.92 6.76
CA LEU A 70 11.90 -7.92 7.52
C LEU A 70 12.15 -7.75 9.02
N ASP A 71 13.11 -8.50 9.57
CA ASP A 71 13.49 -8.41 10.98
C ASP A 71 13.98 -7.01 11.33
N ARG A 72 14.83 -6.42 10.48
CA ARG A 72 15.29 -5.03 10.64
C ARG A 72 14.15 -4.02 10.55
N ALA A 73 13.13 -4.29 9.74
CA ALA A 73 11.95 -3.44 9.66
C ALA A 73 11.12 -3.53 10.94
N LEU A 74 11.01 -4.73 11.53
CA LEU A 74 10.26 -4.95 12.78
C LEU A 74 10.99 -4.39 14.02
N GLN A 75 12.32 -4.32 13.98
CA GLN A 75 13.12 -3.65 15.00
C GLN A 75 12.95 -2.11 15.00
N ASP A 76 12.44 -1.53 13.91
CA ASP A 76 12.13 -0.10 13.86
C ASP A 76 10.89 0.19 14.72
N SER A 77 11.14 0.85 15.86
CA SER A 77 10.14 1.12 16.89
C SER A 77 9.07 2.12 16.45
N ASP A 78 9.37 2.94 15.44
CA ASP A 78 8.39 3.88 14.87
C ASP A 78 7.53 3.15 13.81
N PRO A 79 6.23 2.93 14.09
CA PRO A 79 5.32 2.29 13.15
C PRO A 79 5.05 3.13 11.89
N THR A 80 5.33 4.43 11.91
CA THR A 80 5.12 5.34 10.77
C THR A 80 6.38 5.58 9.95
N SER A 81 7.50 4.95 10.34
CA SER A 81 8.81 5.13 9.73
C SER A 81 8.82 4.81 8.23
N GLU A 82 9.20 5.81 7.44
CA GLU A 82 9.50 5.64 6.01
C GLU A 82 10.63 4.63 5.79
N ARG A 83 11.59 4.52 6.73
CA ARG A 83 12.67 3.54 6.66
C ARG A 83 12.13 2.13 6.81
N ARG A 84 11.24 1.89 7.79
CA ARG A 84 10.54 0.61 7.98
C ARG A 84 9.81 0.17 6.71
N ARG A 85 9.01 1.06 6.11
CA ARG A 85 8.31 0.78 4.84
C ARG A 85 9.27 0.45 3.69
N ARG A 86 10.35 1.20 3.52
CA ARG A 86 11.37 0.92 2.49
C ARG A 86 12.02 -0.44 2.66
N LEU A 87 12.30 -0.86 3.90
CA LEU A 87 12.85 -2.18 4.18
C LEU A 87 11.86 -3.29 3.80
N ILE A 88 10.57 -3.14 4.14
CA ILE A 88 9.52 -4.10 3.78
C ILE A 88 9.37 -4.21 2.26
N TYR A 89 9.32 -3.08 1.53
CA TYR A 89 9.26 -3.10 0.07
C TYR A 89 10.46 -3.81 -0.56
N ARG A 90 11.66 -3.58 -0.01
CA ARG A 90 12.88 -4.23 -0.49
C ARG A 90 12.88 -5.74 -0.17
N ALA A 91 12.37 -6.14 0.98
CA ALA A 91 12.19 -7.55 1.34
C ALA A 91 11.26 -8.24 0.35
N ILE A 92 10.08 -7.67 0.07
CA ILE A 92 9.12 -8.18 -0.92
C ILE A 92 9.77 -8.33 -2.29
N ALA A 93 10.48 -7.31 -2.76
CA ALA A 93 11.15 -7.35 -4.06
C ALA A 93 12.23 -8.45 -4.14
N CYS A 94 13.00 -8.66 -3.06
CA CYS A 94 13.97 -9.75 -2.97
C CYS A 94 13.28 -11.12 -3.01
N LEU A 95 12.21 -11.31 -2.24
CA LEU A 95 11.48 -12.57 -2.15
C LEU A 95 10.79 -12.92 -3.47
N ASN A 96 10.20 -11.95 -4.17
CA ASN A 96 9.61 -12.16 -5.50
C ASN A 96 10.64 -12.69 -6.51
N ARG A 97 11.86 -12.12 -6.52
CA ARG A 97 12.95 -12.64 -7.37
C ARG A 97 13.39 -14.05 -6.97
N GLY A 98 13.29 -14.39 -5.68
CA GLY A 98 13.50 -15.76 -5.20
C GLY A 98 12.45 -16.72 -5.74
N ILE A 99 11.16 -16.33 -5.73
CA ILE A 99 10.06 -17.13 -6.27
C ILE A 99 10.17 -17.30 -7.79
N GLU A 100 10.59 -16.27 -8.52
CA GLU A 100 10.87 -16.38 -9.96
C GLU A 100 11.94 -17.46 -10.24
N ALA A 101 12.91 -17.64 -9.34
CA ALA A 101 13.96 -18.66 -9.48
C ALA A 101 13.55 -20.04 -8.95
N ALA A 102 12.67 -20.11 -7.96
CA ALA A 102 12.16 -21.34 -7.35
C ALA A 102 10.67 -21.18 -7.03
N PRO A 103 9.77 -21.41 -8.01
CA PRO A 103 8.35 -21.08 -7.85
C PRO A 103 7.70 -21.89 -6.76
N ASP A 104 8.10 -23.15 -6.56
CA ASP A 104 7.50 -24.10 -5.62
C ASP A 104 8.12 -24.08 -4.22
N ASP A 105 9.01 -23.13 -3.93
CA ASP A 105 9.58 -22.97 -2.59
C ASP A 105 8.55 -22.38 -1.62
N GLU A 106 8.00 -23.26 -0.78
CA GLU A 106 7.00 -22.91 0.22
C GLU A 106 7.52 -21.93 1.28
N SER A 107 8.82 -21.97 1.60
CA SER A 107 9.40 -21.07 2.61
C SER A 107 9.44 -19.63 2.08
N LEU A 108 9.77 -19.47 0.80
CA LEU A 108 9.73 -18.17 0.13
C LEU A 108 8.31 -17.62 0.07
N ARG A 109 7.33 -18.44 -0.34
CA ARG A 109 5.91 -18.06 -0.39
C ARG A 109 5.38 -17.64 0.99
N LYS A 110 5.67 -18.40 2.04
CA LYS A 110 5.28 -18.06 3.42
C LYS A 110 5.89 -16.74 3.87
N THR A 111 7.19 -16.55 3.63
CA THR A 111 7.89 -15.32 4.03
C THR A 111 7.35 -14.11 3.26
N LEU A 112 7.04 -14.27 1.97
CA LEU A 112 6.44 -13.21 1.15
C LEU A 112 5.05 -12.82 1.66
N THR A 113 4.21 -13.81 1.99
CA THR A 113 2.89 -13.57 2.60
C THR A 113 3.02 -12.80 3.92
N ALA A 114 3.96 -13.19 4.78
CA ALA A 114 4.24 -12.48 6.03
C ALA A 114 4.71 -11.04 5.79
N ALA A 115 5.55 -10.82 4.76
CA ALA A 115 6.00 -9.50 4.37
C ALA A 115 4.84 -8.60 3.91
N HIS A 116 3.92 -9.13 3.10
CA HIS A 116 2.71 -8.41 2.68
C HIS A 116 1.78 -8.10 3.86
N ALA A 117 1.58 -9.05 4.78
CA ALA A 117 0.80 -8.80 5.99
C ALA A 117 1.41 -7.70 6.87
N THR A 118 2.74 -7.69 6.99
CA THR A 118 3.48 -6.65 7.72
C THR A 118 3.35 -5.28 7.04
N LEU A 119 3.38 -5.26 5.70
CA LEU A 119 3.16 -4.03 4.95
C LEU A 119 1.74 -3.51 5.17
N TRP A 120 0.73 -4.40 5.13
CA TRP A 120 -0.66 -4.03 5.35
C TRP A 120 -0.90 -3.46 6.75
N SER A 121 -0.37 -4.12 7.79
CA SER A 121 -0.49 -3.62 9.16
C SER A 121 0.16 -2.25 9.33
N THR A 122 1.32 -2.02 8.69
CA THR A 122 1.99 -0.71 8.67
C THR A 122 1.12 0.35 8.01
N HIS A 123 0.45 0.03 6.89
CA HIS A 123 -0.47 0.97 6.24
C HIS A 123 -1.68 1.28 7.12
N GLN A 124 -2.25 0.30 7.83
CA GLN A 124 -3.36 0.55 8.75
C GLN A 124 -2.95 1.47 9.90
N GLN A 125 -1.76 1.28 10.47
CA GLN A 125 -1.23 2.12 11.55
C GLN A 125 -1.06 3.59 11.12
N ILE A 126 -0.76 3.85 9.84
CA ILE A 126 -0.64 5.22 9.31
C ILE A 126 -2.02 5.77 8.87
N GLY A 127 -2.81 4.93 8.21
CA GLY A 127 -4.05 5.32 7.56
C GLY A 127 -5.19 5.61 8.54
N LEU A 128 -5.35 4.78 9.57
CA LEU A 128 -6.46 4.92 10.53
C LEU A 128 -6.38 6.22 11.35
N PRO A 129 -5.23 6.62 11.93
CA PRO A 129 -5.14 7.89 12.64
C PRO A 129 -5.33 9.09 11.72
N ARG A 130 -4.86 9.00 10.48
CA ARG A 130 -5.06 10.06 9.48
C ARG A 130 -6.54 10.20 9.12
N LEU A 131 -7.22 9.09 8.86
CA LEU A 131 -8.66 9.06 8.61
C LEU A 131 -9.44 9.65 9.79
N ALA A 132 -9.12 9.23 11.02
CA ALA A 132 -9.76 9.74 12.23
C ALA A 132 -9.59 11.26 12.37
N ARG A 133 -8.38 11.78 12.07
CA ARG A 133 -8.11 13.22 12.08
C ARG A 133 -8.98 13.96 11.06
N GLU A 134 -9.05 13.49 9.83
CA GLU A 134 -9.90 14.09 8.78
C GLU A 134 -11.40 14.00 9.11
N MET A 135 -11.84 12.90 9.73
CA MET A 135 -13.24 12.75 10.18
C MET A 135 -13.59 13.70 11.32
N LEU A 136 -12.64 14.04 12.19
CA LEU A 136 -12.84 15.03 13.27
C LEU A 136 -13.11 16.44 12.73
N TRP A 137 -12.60 16.76 11.52
CA TRP A 137 -12.80 18.03 10.85
C TRP A 137 -14.03 18.05 9.94
N ARG A 138 -14.71 16.90 9.74
CA ARG A 138 -16.04 16.95 9.11
C ARG A 138 -16.97 17.67 10.07
N PRO A 139 -17.72 18.70 9.60
CA PRO A 139 -18.74 19.30 10.44
C PRO A 139 -19.71 18.17 10.80
N THR A 140 -19.84 17.90 12.10
CA THR A 140 -20.91 17.08 12.67
C THR A 140 -22.23 17.84 12.48
N GLY A 141 -22.64 18.03 11.22
CA GLY A 141 -23.78 18.84 10.81
C GLY A 141 -25.13 18.14 10.97
N LEU A 142 -25.15 16.99 11.64
CA LEU A 142 -26.35 16.28 12.05
C LEU A 142 -26.18 15.88 13.50
N ALA A 143 -26.20 16.87 14.39
CA ALA A 143 -26.66 16.60 15.75
C ALA A 143 -28.07 16.00 15.62
N PRO A 144 -28.35 14.82 16.20
CA PRO A 144 -29.72 14.30 16.20
C PRO A 144 -30.62 15.36 16.83
N ALA A 145 -31.69 15.74 16.13
CA ALA A 145 -32.66 16.66 16.66
C ALA A 145 -33.08 16.17 18.06
N PRO A 146 -33.10 17.04 19.09
CA PRO A 146 -33.51 16.64 20.41
C PRO A 146 -34.91 16.03 20.32
N PRO A 147 -35.20 14.91 21.01
CA PRO A 147 -36.51 14.28 20.95
C PRO A 147 -37.54 15.32 21.37
N THR A 148 -38.45 15.67 20.45
CA THR A 148 -39.63 16.45 20.77
C THR A 148 -40.39 15.70 21.85
N ARG A 149 -40.32 16.19 23.10
CA ARG A 149 -41.19 15.71 24.16
C ARG A 149 -42.63 15.85 23.68
N PRO A 150 -43.46 14.80 23.73
CA PRO A 150 -44.87 14.95 23.47
C PRO A 150 -45.42 15.95 24.49
N LYS A 151 -46.13 16.96 23.98
CA LYS A 151 -46.86 17.94 24.78
C LYS A 151 -47.91 17.16 25.58
N THR A 152 -47.63 16.88 26.85
CA THR A 152 -48.64 16.39 27.77
C THR A 152 -49.66 17.51 27.91
N ASP A 153 -50.81 17.35 27.24
CA ASP A 153 -51.97 18.19 27.49
C ASP A 153 -52.43 17.94 28.93
N ALA A 154 -51.95 18.79 29.83
CA ALA A 154 -52.53 18.99 31.13
C ALA A 154 -53.84 19.77 30.96
N ALA A 155 -54.88 19.10 30.48
CA ALA A 155 -56.25 19.52 30.72
C ALA A 155 -56.61 19.06 32.14
N ALA A 156 -56.20 19.87 33.12
CA ALA A 156 -56.69 19.80 34.47
C ALA A 156 -58.18 20.16 34.48
N ARG A 157 -58.93 19.38 35.25
CA ARG A 157 -60.35 19.47 35.56
C ARG A 157 -60.73 20.82 36.21
N PRO A 158 -62.04 21.05 36.35
CA PRO A 158 -62.63 21.15 37.69
C PRO A 158 -63.34 19.86 38.11
#